data_AF-A0A089L7C4-F1
#
_entry.id   AF-A0A089L7C4-F1
#
_cell.length_a   1.000
_cell.length_b   1.000
_cell.length_c   1.000
_cell.angle_alpha   90.00
_cell.angle_beta   90.00
_cell.angle_gamma   90.00
#
_symmetry.space_group_name_H-M   'P 1'
#
loop_
_entity.id
_entity.type
_entity.pdbx_description
1 polymer ?
#
loop_
_entity_poly.entity_id
_entity_poly.type
_entity_poly.pdbx_seq_one_letter_code
_entity_poly.pdbx_strand_id
1 'polypeptide(L)'
;MKMNKKIWLFSFLLLLGGILAAAGLLTMNESTERLAGLGLGIGSGLFSMSAAQLIIQCYYAKHPKLRKQAVIELRDERHTAIRMKAKAKAFDVMIVVMIALSFLFIFGGTALWVVLSTIGLYVLGCFLQLFYIRKYSKQM
;
A
#
# COMPACT_ATOMS: atom_id res chain seq x y z
N MET A 1 -29.74 5.97 9.33
CA MET A 1 -28.66 5.00 9.06
C MET A 1 -27.44 5.41 9.90
N LYS A 2 -27.16 4.76 11.04
CA LYS A 2 -26.02 5.12 11.90
C LYS A 2 -24.73 4.78 11.15
N MET A 3 -24.11 5.75 10.49
CA MET A 3 -22.83 5.55 9.81
C MET A 3 -21.83 5.01 10.84
N ASN A 4 -21.25 3.85 10.53
CA ASN A 4 -20.20 3.25 11.34
C ASN A 4 -19.05 4.27 11.45
N LYS A 5 -18.66 4.68 12.67
CA LYS A 5 -17.65 5.73 12.91
C LYS A 5 -16.37 5.54 12.08
N LYS A 6 -15.99 4.28 11.81
CA LYS A 6 -14.85 3.92 10.95
C LYS A 6 -15.03 4.32 9.49
N ILE A 7 -16.23 4.13 8.91
CA ILE A 7 -16.52 4.51 7.52
C ILE A 7 -16.46 6.04 7.37
N TRP A 8 -17.01 6.78 8.34
CA TRP A 8 -16.93 8.24 8.32
C TRP A 8 -15.48 8.74 8.40
N LEU A 9 -14.68 8.16 9.30
CA LEU A 9 -13.27 8.51 9.44
C LEU A 9 -12.47 8.25 8.16
N PHE A 10 -12.61 7.08 7.54
CA PHE A 10 -11.89 6.79 6.29
C PHE A 10 -12.40 7.62 5.11
N SER A 11 -13.69 8.00 5.09
CA SER A 11 -14.24 8.89 4.07
C SER A 11 -13.69 10.31 4.19
N PHE A 12 -13.54 10.81 5.42
CA PHE A 12 -12.87 12.08 5.69
C PHE A 12 -11.39 12.03 5.28
N LEU A 13 -10.69 10.94 5.64
CA LEU A 13 -9.28 10.75 5.31
C LEU A 13 -9.03 10.62 3.79
N LEU A 14 -9.97 10.00 3.07
CA LEU A 14 -9.94 9.93 1.61
C LEU A 14 -10.10 11.31 0.98
N LEU A 15 -11.08 12.10 1.43
CA LEU A 15 -11.26 13.48 0.97
C LEU A 15 -10.05 14.34 1.25
N LEU A 16 -9.49 14.26 2.47
CA LEU A 16 -8.28 15.00 2.85
C LEU A 16 -7.08 14.60 1.99
N GLY A 17 -6.88 13.30 1.75
CA GLY A 17 -5.81 12.81 0.86
C GLY A 17 -5.99 13.26 -0.59
N GLY A 18 -7.23 13.26 -1.09
CA GLY A 18 -7.57 13.74 -2.43
C GLY A 18 -7.34 15.23 -2.59
N ILE A 19 -7.72 16.05 -1.60
CA ILE A 19 -7.47 17.50 -1.59
C ILE A 19 -5.97 17.77 -1.56
N LEU A 20 -5.21 17.04 -0.73
CA LEU A 20 -3.77 17.21 -0.65
C LEU A 20 -3.04 16.82 -1.95
N ALA A 21 -3.48 15.74 -2.60
CA ALA A 21 -2.97 15.35 -3.91
C ALA A 21 -3.32 16.36 -5.00
N ALA A 22 -4.56 16.85 -5.03
CA ALA A 22 -5.00 17.86 -5.98
C ALA A 22 -4.28 19.20 -5.77
N ALA A 23 -4.10 19.62 -4.52
CA ALA A 23 -3.34 20.82 -4.18
C ALA A 23 -1.88 20.70 -4.61
N GLY A 24 -1.25 19.53 -4.42
CA GLY A 24 0.09 19.26 -4.94
C GLY A 24 0.17 19.34 -6.46
N LEU A 25 -0.84 18.85 -7.18
CA LEU A 25 -0.87 18.91 -8.65
C LEU A 25 -1.06 20.36 -9.17
N LEU A 26 -1.89 21.15 -8.51
CA LEU A 26 -2.22 22.52 -8.91
C LEU A 26 -1.15 23.56 -8.52
N THR A 27 -0.28 23.23 -7.56
CA THR A 27 0.79 24.12 -7.07
C THR A 27 2.17 23.79 -7.64
N MET A 28 2.25 22.95 -8.68
CA MET A 28 3.48 22.68 -9.43
C MET A 28 3.93 23.92 -10.22
N ASN A 29 4.58 24.85 -9.53
CA ASN A 29 5.37 25.96 -10.08
C ASN A 29 6.85 25.78 -9.72
N GLU A 30 7.77 26.42 -10.45
CA GLU A 30 9.24 26.30 -10.27
C GLU A 30 9.71 26.55 -8.82
N SER A 31 9.01 27.38 -8.05
CA SER A 31 9.37 27.70 -6.65
C SER A 31 8.89 26.67 -5.63
N THR A 32 7.89 25.84 -5.96
CA THR A 32 7.18 24.98 -4.99
C THR A 32 7.25 23.50 -5.34
N GLU A 33 7.99 23.11 -6.38
CA GLU A 33 8.06 21.76 -6.94
C GLU A 33 8.31 20.66 -5.87
N ARG A 34 9.21 20.91 -4.92
CA ARG A 34 9.51 19.95 -3.83
C ARG A 34 8.33 19.75 -2.88
N LEU A 35 7.65 20.83 -2.50
CA LEU A 35 6.48 20.81 -1.62
C LEU A 35 5.26 20.19 -2.32
N ALA A 36 5.07 20.54 -3.59
CA ALA A 36 4.05 19.98 -4.46
C ALA A 36 4.24 18.46 -4.65
N GLY A 37 5.47 18.02 -4.92
CA GLY A 37 5.82 16.60 -5.05
C GLY A 37 5.61 15.80 -3.76
N LEU A 38 5.99 16.36 -2.60
CA LEU A 38 5.70 15.74 -1.30
C LEU A 38 4.20 15.66 -1.02
N GLY A 39 3.45 16.72 -1.33
CA GLY A 39 1.99 16.75 -1.19
C GLY A 39 1.30 15.71 -2.07
N LEU A 40 1.75 15.56 -3.32
CA LEU A 40 1.28 14.52 -4.23
C LEU A 40 1.59 13.11 -3.72
N GLY A 41 2.82 12.86 -3.25
CA GLY A 41 3.22 11.56 -2.71
C GLY A 41 2.40 11.16 -1.48
N ILE A 42 2.32 12.05 -0.49
CA ILE A 42 1.57 11.79 0.74
C ILE A 42 0.06 11.71 0.47
N GLY A 43 -0.47 12.62 -0.34
CA GLY A 43 -1.89 12.69 -0.70
C GLY A 43 -2.36 11.44 -1.43
N SER A 44 -1.61 10.99 -2.45
CA SER A 44 -1.94 9.78 -3.21
C SER A 44 -1.85 8.50 -2.37
N GLY A 45 -0.86 8.40 -1.47
CA GLY A 45 -0.75 7.28 -0.53
C GLY A 45 -1.93 7.22 0.44
N LEU A 46 -2.28 8.35 1.06
CA LEU A 46 -3.41 8.45 1.97
C LEU A 46 -4.74 8.16 1.27
N PHE A 47 -4.90 8.68 0.05
CA PHE A 47 -6.07 8.46 -0.78
C PHE A 47 -6.26 6.97 -1.11
N SER A 48 -5.21 6.32 -1.61
CA SER A 48 -5.24 4.90 -2.00
C SER A 48 -5.51 3.98 -0.80
N MET A 49 -4.86 4.25 0.34
CA MET A 49 -5.09 3.50 1.58
C MET A 49 -6.53 3.65 2.08
N SER A 50 -7.03 4.88 2.10
CA SER A 50 -8.39 5.18 2.57
C SER A 50 -9.45 4.57 1.65
N ALA A 51 -9.22 4.60 0.33
CA ALA A 51 -10.10 3.96 -0.65
C ALA A 51 -10.17 2.45 -0.43
N ALA A 52 -9.03 1.78 -0.28
CA ALA A 52 -9.01 0.33 0.00
C ALA A 52 -9.76 -0.03 1.29
N GLN A 53 -9.57 0.75 2.36
CA GLN A 53 -10.27 0.52 3.62
C GLN A 53 -11.79 0.75 3.50
N LEU A 54 -12.23 1.78 2.78
CA LEU A 54 -13.65 2.03 2.55
C LEU A 54 -14.31 0.92 1.76
N ILE A 55 -13.67 0.43 0.69
CA ILE A 55 -14.19 -0.69 -0.11
C ILE A 55 -14.41 -1.91 0.80
N ILE A 56 -13.42 -2.26 1.62
CA ILE A 56 -13.50 -3.38 2.56
C ILE A 56 -14.63 -3.16 3.58
N GLN A 57 -14.73 -1.97 4.17
CA GLN A 57 -15.78 -1.67 5.16
C GLN A 57 -17.18 -1.69 4.54
N CYS A 58 -17.35 -1.13 3.34
CA CYS A 58 -18.61 -1.16 2.59
C CYS A 58 -19.00 -2.59 2.20
N TYR A 59 -18.05 -3.39 1.75
CA TYR A 59 -18.27 -4.80 1.44
C TYR A 59 -18.77 -5.57 2.66
N TYR A 60 -18.11 -5.40 3.80
CA TYR A 60 -18.55 -6.04 5.05
C TYR A 60 -19.82 -5.44 5.66
N ALA A 61 -20.16 -4.18 5.37
CA ALA A 61 -21.43 -3.58 5.79
C ALA A 61 -22.60 -4.20 5.01
N LYS A 62 -22.42 -4.48 3.71
CA LYS A 62 -23.40 -5.20 2.89
C LYS A 62 -23.52 -6.68 3.27
N HIS A 63 -22.43 -7.31 3.69
CA HIS A 63 -22.40 -8.73 4.04
C HIS A 63 -21.90 -8.99 5.47
N PRO A 64 -22.74 -8.76 6.51
CA PRO A 64 -22.33 -8.93 7.90
C PRO A 64 -22.04 -10.38 8.29
N LYS A 65 -22.64 -11.37 7.60
CA LYS A 65 -22.35 -12.80 7.79
C LYS A 65 -20.91 -13.14 7.38
N LEU A 66 -20.45 -12.60 6.24
CA LEU A 66 -19.07 -12.77 5.76
C LEU A 66 -18.05 -12.13 6.70
N ARG A 67 -18.39 -11.00 7.35
CA ARG A 67 -17.52 -10.40 8.37
C ARG A 67 -17.29 -11.35 9.55
N LYS A 68 -18.36 -12.00 10.05
CA LYS A 68 -18.24 -12.94 11.16
C LYS A 68 -17.44 -14.18 10.77
N GLN A 69 -17.67 -14.71 9.57
CA GLN A 69 -16.89 -15.83 9.02
C GLN A 69 -15.42 -15.46 8.84
N ALA A 70 -15.11 -14.28 8.29
CA ALA A 70 -13.73 -13.82 8.13
C ALA A 70 -12.96 -13.75 9.46
N VAL A 71 -13.61 -13.38 10.56
CA VAL A 71 -13.00 -13.37 11.91
C VAL A 71 -12.72 -14.78 12.42
N ILE A 72 -13.59 -15.75 12.10
CA ILE A 72 -13.41 -17.16 12.46
C ILE A 72 -12.28 -17.77 11.61
N GLU A 73 -12.29 -17.52 10.30
CA GLU A 73 -11.22 -17.93 9.36
C GLU A 73 -9.87 -17.26 9.66
N LEU A 74 -9.86 -16.11 10.35
CA LEU A 74 -8.64 -15.48 10.87
C LEU A 74 -7.97 -16.29 11.98
N ARG A 75 -8.73 -17.16 12.66
CA ARG A 75 -8.24 -18.03 13.74
C ARG A 75 -7.95 -19.46 13.28
N ASP A 76 -8.31 -19.82 12.06
CA ASP A 76 -7.99 -21.13 11.48
C ASP A 76 -6.59 -21.12 10.86
N GLU A 77 -5.77 -22.10 11.24
CA GLU A 77 -4.40 -22.28 10.77
C GLU A 77 -4.35 -22.50 9.25
N ARG A 78 -5.30 -23.27 8.68
CA ARG A 78 -5.32 -23.59 7.25
C ARG A 78 -5.57 -22.35 6.41
N HIS A 79 -6.54 -21.53 6.80
CA HIS A 79 -6.83 -20.27 6.11
C HIS A 79 -5.70 -19.25 6.27
N THR A 80 -5.01 -19.29 7.41
CA THR A 80 -3.82 -18.47 7.64
C THR A 80 -2.66 -18.89 6.74
N ALA A 81 -2.39 -20.19 6.60
CA ALA A 81 -1.38 -20.70 5.67
C ALA A 81 -1.67 -20.29 4.21
N ILE A 82 -2.92 -20.39 3.75
CA ILE A 82 -3.31 -19.96 2.40
C ILE A 82 -3.06 -18.46 2.20
N ARG A 83 -3.46 -17.61 3.16
CA ARG A 83 -3.21 -16.16 3.08
C ARG A 83 -1.73 -15.82 3.08
N MET A 84 -0.92 -16.50 3.89
CA MET A 84 0.52 -16.28 3.92
C MET A 84 1.16 -16.70 2.60
N LYS A 85 0.75 -17.84 2.02
CA LYS A 85 1.20 -18.26 0.68
C LYS A 85 0.81 -17.26 -0.41
N ALA A 86 -0.43 -16.74 -0.36
CA ALA A 86 -0.89 -15.70 -1.28
C ALA A 86 -0.06 -14.40 -1.16
N LYS A 87 0.23 -13.96 0.07
CA LYS A 87 1.09 -12.80 0.32
C LYS A 87 2.52 -13.00 -0.19
N ALA A 88 3.11 -14.18 0.02
CA ALA A 88 4.43 -14.51 -0.50
C ALA A 88 4.45 -14.47 -2.03
N LYS A 89 3.45 -15.07 -2.70
CA LYS A 89 3.38 -15.04 -4.17
C LYS A 89 3.14 -13.63 -4.71
N ALA A 90 2.34 -12.82 -4.02
CA ALA A 90 2.15 -11.41 -4.37
C ALA A 90 3.46 -10.61 -4.23
N PHE A 91 4.27 -10.93 -3.21
CA PHE A 91 5.59 -10.31 -3.02
C PHE A 91 6.57 -10.65 -4.16
N ASP A 92 6.62 -11.92 -4.60
CA ASP A 92 7.44 -12.32 -5.77
C ASP A 92 7.07 -11.51 -7.03
N VAL A 93 5.76 -11.35 -7.29
CA VAL A 93 5.28 -10.54 -8.41
C VAL A 93 5.63 -9.06 -8.22
N MET A 94 5.53 -8.55 -6.98
CA MET A 94 5.85 -7.15 -6.69
C MET A 94 7.33 -6.86 -6.96
N ILE A 95 8.26 -7.78 -6.66
CA ILE A 95 9.68 -7.63 -7.01
C ILE A 95 9.85 -7.48 -8.53
N VAL A 96 9.21 -8.34 -9.33
CA VAL A 96 9.28 -8.25 -10.80
C VAL A 96 8.77 -6.89 -11.31
N VAL A 97 7.66 -6.40 -10.75
CA VAL A 97 7.11 -5.09 -11.09
C VAL A 97 8.07 -3.96 -10.70
N MET A 98 8.71 -4.02 -9.53
CA MET A 98 9.69 -3.02 -9.08
C MET A 98 10.96 -2.99 -9.94
N ILE A 99 11.41 -4.16 -10.40
CA ILE A 99 12.53 -4.27 -11.34
C ILE A 99 12.14 -3.63 -12.68
N ALA A 100 10.96 -3.98 -13.22
CA ALA A 100 10.46 -3.38 -14.47
C ALA A 100 10.32 -1.85 -14.36
N LEU A 101 9.83 -1.35 -13.23
CA LEU A 101 9.71 0.08 -12.96
C LEU A 101 11.07 0.80 -12.96
N SER A 102 12.11 0.15 -12.41
CA SER A 102 13.48 0.68 -12.42
C SER A 102 14.02 0.80 -13.85
N PHE A 103 13.74 -0.19 -14.72
CA PHE A 103 14.08 -0.10 -16.15
C PHE A 103 13.34 1.05 -16.85
N LEU A 104 12.05 1.24 -16.57
CA LEU A 104 11.28 2.37 -17.11
C LEU A 104 11.89 3.72 -16.72
N PHE A 105 12.37 3.85 -15.48
CA PHE A 105 13.06 5.07 -15.03
C PHE A 105 14.40 5.31 -15.76
N ILE A 106 15.17 4.24 -16.02
CA ILE A 106 16.39 4.31 -16.82
C ILE A 106 16.08 4.77 -18.25
N PHE A 107 15.08 4.17 -18.90
CA PHE A 107 14.65 4.57 -20.24
C PHE A 107 14.09 5.99 -20.30
N GLY A 108 13.39 6.42 -19.24
CA GLY A 108 12.83 7.77 -19.12
C GLY A 108 13.86 8.86 -18.81
N GLY A 109 15.16 8.54 -18.73
CA GLY A 109 16.22 9.52 -18.46
C GLY A 109 16.12 10.19 -17.09
N THR A 110 15.46 9.55 -16.12
CA THR A 110 15.34 10.10 -14.77
C THR A 110 16.67 10.09 -14.01
N ALA A 111 16.79 10.96 -13.00
CA ALA A 111 18.00 11.08 -12.21
C ALA A 111 18.43 9.76 -11.55
N LEU A 112 19.74 9.48 -11.56
CA LEU A 112 20.31 8.23 -11.07
C LEU A 112 19.93 7.91 -9.61
N TRP A 113 19.84 8.92 -8.76
CA TRP A 113 19.42 8.76 -7.36
C TRP A 113 17.99 8.19 -7.22
N VAL A 114 17.09 8.47 -8.15
CA VAL A 114 15.70 7.96 -8.15
C VAL A 114 15.68 6.48 -8.53
N VAL A 115 16.46 6.10 -9.54
CA VAL A 115 16.65 4.69 -9.94
C VAL A 115 17.26 3.91 -8.78
N LEU A 116 18.31 4.43 -8.16
CA LEU A 116 18.98 3.80 -7.02
C LEU A 116 18.06 3.65 -5.80
N SER A 117 17.20 4.64 -5.54
CA SER A 117 16.20 4.56 -4.47
C SER A 117 15.18 3.46 -4.72
N THR A 118 14.74 3.29 -5.97
CA THR A 118 13.80 2.22 -6.36
C THR A 118 14.45 0.85 -6.19
N ILE A 119 15.73 0.73 -6.57
CA ILE A 119 16.52 -0.48 -6.35
C ILE A 119 16.68 -0.79 -4.86
N GLY A 120 17.05 0.21 -4.08
CA GLY A 120 17.18 0.09 -2.62
C GLY A 120 15.90 -0.40 -1.94
N LEU A 121 14.73 0.03 -2.43
CA LEU A 121 13.44 -0.36 -1.85
C LEU A 121 13.14 -1.87 -2.04
N TYR A 122 13.34 -2.43 -3.23
CA TYR A 122 13.12 -3.87 -3.41
C TYR A 122 14.21 -4.71 -2.75
N VAL A 123 15.47 -4.23 -2.72
CA VAL A 123 16.57 -4.89 -2.00
C VAL A 123 16.27 -4.94 -0.49
N LEU A 124 15.77 -3.85 0.10
CA LEU A 124 15.29 -3.82 1.48
C LEU A 124 14.16 -4.83 1.70
N GLY A 125 13.23 -4.96 0.76
CA GLY A 125 12.19 -5.99 0.78
C GLY A 125 12.77 -7.40 0.88
N CYS A 126 13.76 -7.72 0.04
CA CYS A 126 14.47 -9.00 0.07
C CYS A 126 15.21 -9.22 1.40
N PHE A 127 15.89 -8.20 1.93
CA PHE A 127 16.56 -8.26 3.22
C PHE A 127 15.57 -8.56 4.36
N LEU A 128 14.43 -7.88 4.39
CA LEU A 128 13.38 -8.14 5.36
C LEU A 128 12.84 -9.56 5.24
N GLN A 129 12.61 -10.05 4.01
CA GLN A 129 12.17 -11.43 3.78
C GLN A 129 13.18 -12.42 4.37
N LEU A 130 14.48 -12.27 4.08
CA LEU A 130 15.54 -13.13 4.62
C LEU A 130 15.62 -13.05 6.15
N PHE A 131 15.49 -11.84 6.72
CA PHE A 131 15.47 -11.64 8.16
C PHE A 131 14.28 -12.39 8.81
N TYR A 132 13.08 -12.25 8.26
CA TYR A 132 11.89 -12.92 8.79
C TYR A 132 11.94 -14.44 8.61
N ILE A 133 12.47 -14.95 7.49
CA ILE A 133 12.71 -16.40 7.33
C ILE A 133 13.61 -16.91 8.45
N ARG A 134 14.74 -16.24 8.71
CA ARG A 134 15.67 -16.63 9.80
C ARG A 134 15.03 -16.53 11.17
N LYS A 135 14.23 -15.49 11.41
CA LYS A 135 13.53 -15.28 12.68
C LYS A 135 12.49 -16.39 12.93
N TYR A 136 11.65 -16.68 11.94
CA TYR A 136 10.58 -17.67 12.08
C TYR A 136 11.08 -19.11 12.05
N SER A 137 12.15 -19.41 11.30
CA SER A 137 12.81 -20.72 11.33
C SER A 137 13.43 -21.10 12.69
N LYS A 138 13.59 -20.13 13.61
CA LYS A 138 14.05 -20.39 14.99
C LYS A 138 12.91 -20.44 16.00
N GLN A 139 11.73 -19.94 15.63
CA GLN A 139 10.56 -19.84 16.51
C GLN A 139 9.53 -20.95 16.27
N MET A 140 9.49 -21.49 15.05
CA MET A 140 8.77 -22.69 14.66
C MET A 140 9.75 -23.84 14.50
#